data_AF-A0A958ILE8-F1
#
_entry.id   AF-A0A958ILE8-F1
#
_cell.length_a   1.000
_cell.length_b   1.000
_cell.length_c   1.000
_cell.angle_alpha   90.00
_cell.angle_beta   90.00
_cell.angle_gamma   90.00
#
_symmetry.space_group_name_H-M   'P 1'
#
loop_
_entity.id
_entity.type
_entity.pdbx_description
1 polymer ?
#
loop_
_entity_poly.entity_id
_entity_poly.type
_entity_poly.pdbx_seq_one_letter_code
_entity_poly.pdbx_strand_id
1 'polypeptide(L)'
;MQVDIKWFDDNLHLRYPCEWVYKIIGKDARRLHDAVADIIPGNEYTVKFSNFSSGGKYICLNVEMMVDNESQRNDIFHSLKQHDHISMVL
;
A
#
# COMPACT_ATOMS: atom_id res chain seq x y z
N MET A 1 -35.42 26.86 8.09
CA MET A 1 -34.42 27.44 7.17
C MET A 1 -33.06 27.16 7.78
N GLN A 2 -32.23 26.43 7.02
CA GLN A 2 -30.80 26.17 7.20
C GLN A 2 -30.34 25.44 8.48
N VAL A 3 -30.17 24.13 8.34
CA VAL A 3 -29.23 23.33 9.14
C VAL A 3 -27.84 23.60 8.57
N ASP A 4 -27.00 24.26 9.35
CA ASP A 4 -25.56 24.37 9.09
C ASP A 4 -24.94 22.99 9.34
N ILE A 5 -24.90 22.14 8.31
CA ILE A 5 -24.05 20.95 8.31
C ILE A 5 -22.66 21.44 7.90
N LYS A 6 -21.88 21.92 8.86
CA LYS A 6 -20.42 21.93 8.74
C LYS A 6 -19.98 20.47 8.70
N TRP A 7 -19.76 19.94 7.51
CA TRP A 7 -18.89 18.77 7.36
C TRP A 7 -17.53 19.22 7.90
N PHE A 8 -17.13 18.67 9.03
CA PHE A 8 -15.79 18.86 9.56
C PHE A 8 -14.83 18.19 8.57
N ASP A 9 -14.22 18.99 7.69
CA ASP A 9 -12.92 18.67 7.10
C ASP A 9 -11.87 18.82 8.21
N ASP A 10 -11.92 17.93 9.21
CA ASP A 10 -10.84 17.80 10.17
C ASP A 10 -9.77 16.94 9.52
N ASN A 11 -8.80 17.63 8.91
CA ASN A 11 -7.51 17.10 8.48
C ASN A 11 -7.16 15.82 9.24
N LEU A 12 -7.21 14.67 8.54
CA LEU A 12 -6.86 13.37 9.09
C LEU A 12 -5.36 13.37 9.45
N HIS A 13 -5.04 13.82 10.65
CA HIS A 13 -3.69 13.79 11.19
C HIS A 13 -3.38 12.35 11.60
N LEU A 14 -2.67 11.63 10.73
CA LEU A 14 -2.14 10.31 11.07
C LEU A 14 -1.10 10.46 12.18
N ARG A 15 -1.25 9.66 13.24
CA ARG A 15 -0.24 9.55 14.29
C ARG A 15 0.75 8.48 13.88
N TYR A 16 2.01 8.88 13.74
CA TYR A 16 3.12 7.98 13.46
C TYR A 16 3.93 7.68 14.73
N PRO A 17 4.63 6.54 14.81
CA PRO A 17 4.60 5.46 13.82
C PRO A 17 3.24 4.74 13.83
N CYS A 18 2.81 4.24 12.68
CA CYS A 18 1.56 3.47 12.56
C CYS A 18 1.69 2.27 11.63
N GLU A 19 0.80 1.31 11.81
CA GLU A 19 0.62 0.23 10.85
C GLU A 19 0.05 0.79 9.55
N TRP A 20 0.60 0.34 8.44
CA TRP A 20 0.16 0.69 7.10
C TRP A 20 0.09 -0.55 6.22
N VAL A 21 -0.85 -0.56 5.29
CA VAL A 21 -1.03 -1.64 4.31
C VAL A 21 -1.02 -1.05 2.91
N TYR A 22 -0.01 -1.40 2.11
CA TYR A 22 -0.04 -1.15 0.68
C TYR A 22 -0.68 -2.35 -0.01
N LYS A 23 -1.64 -2.09 -0.88
CA LYS A 23 -2.19 -3.15 -1.72
C LYS A 23 -1.53 -3.08 -3.08
N ILE A 24 -0.76 -4.11 -3.42
CA ILE A 24 -0.07 -4.21 -4.71
C ILE A 24 -0.75 -5.24 -5.60
N ILE A 25 -0.83 -4.93 -6.89
CA ILE A 25 -1.48 -5.76 -7.89
C ILE A 25 -0.52 -5.99 -9.04
N GLY A 26 -0.39 -7.24 -9.47
CA GLY A 26 0.45 -7.63 -10.61
C GLY A 26 0.05 -8.98 -11.18
N LYS A 27 0.89 -9.56 -12.04
CA LYS A 27 0.57 -10.79 -12.79
C LYS A 27 1.33 -12.03 -12.32
N ASP A 28 2.43 -11.86 -11.58
CA ASP A 28 3.26 -12.95 -11.07
C ASP A 28 3.56 -12.71 -9.59
N ALA A 29 3.15 -13.66 -8.73
CA ALA A 29 3.33 -13.53 -7.28
C ALA A 29 4.80 -13.41 -6.88
N ARG A 30 5.70 -14.20 -7.48
CA ARG A 30 7.13 -14.18 -7.13
C ARG A 30 7.73 -12.84 -7.47
N ARG A 31 7.42 -12.31 -8.66
CA ARG A 31 7.89 -10.97 -9.07
C ARG A 31 7.36 -9.85 -8.18
N LEU A 32 6.15 -9.99 -7.63
CA LEU A 32 5.62 -9.04 -6.64
C LEU A 32 6.37 -9.16 -5.31
N HIS A 33 6.67 -10.38 -4.84
CA HIS A 33 7.47 -10.57 -3.63
C HIS A 33 8.89 -10.01 -3.79
N ASP A 34 9.54 -10.28 -4.93
CA ASP A 34 10.88 -9.75 -5.24
C ASP A 34 10.87 -8.21 -5.28
N ALA A 35 9.87 -7.61 -5.94
CA ALA A 35 9.71 -6.16 -5.99
C ALA A 35 9.61 -5.51 -4.60
N VAL A 36 8.86 -6.13 -3.68
CA VAL A 36 8.75 -5.62 -2.30
C VAL A 36 10.08 -5.75 -1.57
N ALA A 37 10.80 -6.87 -1.75
CA ALA A 37 12.10 -7.11 -1.10
C ALA A 37 13.21 -6.17 -1.62
N ASP A 38 13.13 -5.72 -2.87
CA ASP A 38 14.07 -4.77 -3.45
C ASP A 38 13.87 -3.34 -2.90
N ILE A 39 12.66 -3.02 -2.44
CA ILE A 39 12.27 -1.67 -1.98
C ILE A 39 12.33 -1.57 -0.44
N ILE A 40 11.89 -2.61 0.25
CA ILE A 40 11.70 -2.62 1.71
C ILE A 40 12.60 -3.71 2.31
N PRO A 41 13.36 -3.43 3.38
CA PRO A 41 14.13 -4.46 4.08
C PRO A 41 13.26 -5.62 4.58
N GLY A 42 13.70 -6.86 4.35
CA GLY A 42 12.91 -8.08 4.61
C GLY A 42 12.40 -8.28 6.05
N ASN A 43 12.98 -7.61 7.04
CA ASN A 43 12.58 -7.68 8.45
C ASN A 43 11.54 -6.63 8.86
N GLU A 44 11.13 -5.74 7.95
CA GLU A 44 10.24 -4.60 8.25
C GLU A 44 8.82 -4.76 7.70
N TYR A 45 8.49 -5.86 7.01
CA TYR A 45 7.17 -6.06 6.42
C TYR A 45 6.68 -7.51 6.45
N THR A 46 5.37 -7.68 6.24
CA THR A 46 4.71 -8.96 5.97
C THR A 46 3.92 -8.86 4.68
N VAL A 47 4.02 -9.87 3.80
CA VAL A 47 3.21 -9.96 2.58
C VAL A 47 2.17 -11.05 2.73
N LYS A 48 0.90 -10.70 2.51
CA LYS A 48 -0.23 -11.63 2.52
C LYS A 48 -0.96 -11.61 1.19
N PHE A 49 -1.35 -12.79 0.71
CA PHE A 49 -2.29 -12.87 -0.40
C PHE A 49 -3.64 -12.25 0.00
N SER A 50 -4.20 -11.42 -0.89
CA SER A 50 -5.52 -10.81 -0.69
C SER A 50 -6.57 -11.47 -1.57
N ASN A 51 -6.40 -11.40 -2.90
CA ASN A 51 -7.32 -12.06 -3.84
C ASN A 51 -6.66 -12.27 -5.22
N PHE A 52 -7.42 -12.95 -6.10
CA PHE A 52 -7.25 -12.81 -7.53
C PHE A 52 -8.32 -11.86 -8.08
N SER A 53 -8.01 -11.18 -9.19
CA SER A 53 -9.03 -10.50 -10.01
C SER A 53 -10.12 -11.48 -10.46
N SER A 54 -11.31 -10.99 -10.82
CA SER A 54 -12.45 -11.83 -11.25
C SER A 54 -12.13 -12.80 -12.40
N GLY A 55 -11.16 -12.47 -13.26
CA GLY A 55 -10.71 -13.34 -14.36
C GLY A 55 -9.39 -14.09 -14.10
N GLY A 56 -8.86 -14.06 -12.87
CA GLY A 56 -7.59 -14.72 -12.51
C GLY A 56 -6.32 -14.09 -13.10
N LYS A 57 -6.45 -13.04 -13.93
CA LYS A 57 -5.33 -12.39 -14.62
C LYS A 57 -4.35 -11.67 -13.69
N TYR A 58 -4.86 -11.12 -12.58
CA TYR A 58 -4.08 -10.39 -11.61
C TYR A 58 -4.16 -11.01 -10.22
N ILE A 59 -3.04 -10.89 -9.51
CA ILE A 59 -2.82 -11.27 -8.12
C ILE A 59 -2.75 -9.99 -7.31
N CYS A 60 -3.45 -9.98 -6.19
CA CYS A 60 -3.48 -8.88 -5.23
C CYS A 60 -2.82 -9.32 -3.93
N LEU A 61 -1.81 -8.59 -3.49
CA LEU A 61 -1.12 -8.81 -2.23
C LEU A 61 -1.26 -7.58 -1.32
N ASN A 62 -1.35 -7.81 -0.02
CA ASN A 62 -1.21 -6.79 1.00
C ASN A 62 0.22 -6.82 1.52
N VAL A 63 0.89 -5.67 1.54
CA VAL A 63 2.19 -5.44 2.17
C VAL A 63 1.94 -4.65 3.44
N GLU A 64 2.04 -5.31 4.59
CA GLU A 64 1.77 -4.77 5.92
C GLU A 64 3.08 -4.42 6.60
N MET A 65 3.21 -3.21 7.14
CA MET A 65 4.42 -2.75 7.85
C MET A 65 4.13 -1.60 8.81
N MET A 66 5.09 -1.28 9.69
CA MET A 66 5.11 -0.01 10.42
C MET A 66 5.74 1.07 9.55
N VAL A 67 5.13 2.26 9.51
CA VAL A 67 5.72 3.46 8.91
C VAL A 67 5.92 4.53 9.98
N ASP A 68 7.08 5.16 9.98
CA ASP A 68 7.54 6.11 10.99
C ASP A 68 7.09 7.55 10.73
N ASN A 69 6.78 7.88 9.48
CA ASN A 69 6.31 9.20 9.08
C ASN A 69 5.71 9.17 7.67
N GLU A 70 5.08 10.28 7.29
CA GLU A 70 4.46 10.46 5.99
C GLU A 70 5.45 10.40 4.81
N SER A 71 6.69 10.90 4.99
CA SER A 71 7.71 10.84 3.92
C SER A 71 8.04 9.40 3.59
N GLN A 72 8.41 8.59 4.58
CA GLN A 72 8.71 7.17 4.40
C GLN A 72 7.54 6.44 3.73
N ARG A 73 6.30 6.69 4.20
CA ARG A 73 5.10 6.10 3.62
C ARG A 73 4.97 6.45 2.13
N ASN A 74 5.13 7.73 1.80
CA ASN A 74 5.02 8.21 0.44
C ASN A 74 6.16 7.68 -0.45
N ASP A 75 7.40 7.64 0.05
CA ASP A 75 8.56 7.16 -0.70
C ASP A 75 8.41 5.67 -1.08
N ILE A 76 7.93 4.85 -0.14
CA ILE A 76 7.60 3.44 -0.39
C ILE A 76 6.50 3.33 -1.44
N PHE A 77 5.40 4.10 -1.30
CA PHE A 77 4.31 4.10 -2.27
C PHE A 77 4.79 4.42 -3.69
N HIS A 78 5.62 5.47 -3.85
CA HIS A 78 6.15 5.86 -5.15
C HIS A 78 7.08 4.80 -5.73
N SER A 79 7.94 4.21 -4.90
CA SER A 79 8.85 3.14 -5.33
C SER A 79 8.08 1.91 -5.81
N LEU A 80 7.07 1.47 -5.06
CA LEU A 80 6.19 0.37 -5.47
C LEU A 80 5.46 0.69 -6.78
N LYS A 81 4.96 1.93 -6.92
CA LYS A 81 4.22 2.37 -8.11
C LYS A 81 5.09 2.44 -9.38
N GLN A 82 6.39 2.66 -9.24
CA GLN A 82 7.34 2.74 -10.36
C GLN A 82 7.93 1.39 -10.76
N HIS A 83 7.75 0.35 -9.95
CA HIS A 83 8.36 -0.96 -10.21
C HIS A 83 7.66 -1.70 -11.36
N ASP A 84 8.43 -2.16 -12.36
CA ASP A 84 7.92 -2.73 -13.63
C ASP A 84 6.94 -3.90 -13.49
N HIS A 85 7.04 -4.64 -12.40
CA HIS A 85 6.20 -5.82 -12.13
C HIS A 85 4.93 -5.50 -11.34
N ILE A 86 4.82 -4.30 -10.77
CA ILE A 86 3.64 -3.83 -10.05
C ILE A 86 2.77 -3.04 -11.03
N SER A 87 1.61 -3.59 -11.34
CA SER A 87 0.65 -2.94 -12.25
C SER A 87 -0.13 -1.82 -11.56
N MET A 88 -0.34 -1.91 -10.25
CA MET A 88 -1.10 -0.92 -9.47
C MET A 88 -0.75 -1.01 -7.97
N VAL A 89 -0.79 0.15 -7.30
CA VAL A 89 -0.73 0.28 -5.83
C VAL A 89 -1.99 1.02 -5.38
N LEU A 90 -2.65 0.50 -4.34
CA LEU A 90 -3.82 1.08 -3.68
C LEU A 90 -3.55 1.33 -2.20
#